data_AF-A0A820WXU2-F1
#
_entry.id   AF-A0A820WXU2-F1
#
_cell.length_a   1.000
_cell.length_b   1.000
_cell.length_c   1.000
_cell.angle_alpha   90.00
_cell.angle_beta   90.00
_cell.angle_gamma   90.00
#
_symmetry.space_group_name_H-M   'P 1'
#
loop_
_entity.id
_entity.type
_entity.pdbx_description
1 polymer ?
#
loop_
_entity_poly.entity_id
_entity_poly.type
_entity_poly.pdbx_seq_one_letter_code
_entity_poly.pdbx_strand_id
1 'polypeptide(L)'
;MTSNTKSPKQSRVTSSADRDELLNVFNRYAHHEHLGERYMTPHEFLQDYLGYLIGDNIDPTTLDILSSLVDLNKDQKITLTKFINFESLLLASDSLYRLAFQLFDRHGQGFITFDDFQYIISATKNFKEFPFNFNSDFVTTHFGAKRQRQITYKEFTQILLDFIDDQTIQAFRKFDKDNLGCISFKNFEIILNELRQYQLAEFISKHLNDVVKLSCSTSPPNQISYSYFTAFLQLLSNIESMRKIYLAVNYKKAHTYKSSMITKEEFLTEAQHFSYTTPLQIDILFAITHLLHKDHAGHEIHKDYIELSDFDLISANEHLLPYRLRSEIVDEYYKIEHQSIFMKVLESGYRFTLGNDRQNVFFCVLKRQK
;
A
#
# COMPACT_ATOMS: atom_id res chain seq x y z
N MET A 1 -11.04 45.08 -7.01
CA MET A 1 -10.90 45.02 -5.54
C MET A 1 -12.04 44.15 -5.05
N THR A 2 -11.88 42.95 -4.51
CA THR A 2 -10.86 42.42 -3.59
C THR A 2 -10.59 40.94 -3.89
N SER A 3 -9.32 40.57 -3.98
CA SER A 3 -8.84 39.19 -4.05
C SER A 3 -9.00 38.52 -2.68
N ASN A 4 -9.64 37.37 -2.61
CA ASN A 4 -9.63 36.54 -1.40
C ASN A 4 -9.00 35.18 -1.74
N THR A 5 -7.67 35.16 -1.76
CA THR A 5 -6.84 33.96 -1.82
C THR A 5 -7.03 33.17 -0.52
N LYS A 6 -7.74 32.05 -0.57
CA LYS A 6 -7.77 31.08 0.54
C LYS A 6 -6.43 30.35 0.59
N SER A 7 -5.73 30.54 1.70
CA SER A 7 -4.53 29.79 2.07
C SER A 7 -4.85 28.31 2.30
N PRO A 8 -3.86 27.41 2.15
CA PRO A 8 -4.03 25.98 2.43
C PRO A 8 -4.26 25.77 3.93
N LYS A 9 -5.26 24.97 4.29
CA LYS A 9 -5.59 24.62 5.68
C LYS A 9 -4.40 23.92 6.34
N GLN A 10 -3.90 24.52 7.43
CA GLN A 10 -2.89 23.96 8.33
C GLN A 10 -3.40 22.67 8.99
N SER A 11 -2.46 21.76 9.27
CA SER A 11 -2.61 20.54 10.07
C SER A 11 -3.42 20.80 11.35
N ARG A 12 -4.44 20.00 11.61
CA ARG A 12 -5.33 20.13 12.78
C ARG A 12 -4.52 19.81 14.04
N VAL A 13 -4.18 20.84 14.81
CA VAL A 13 -3.63 20.69 16.18
C VAL A 13 -4.77 20.17 17.06
N THR A 14 -4.55 19.09 17.82
CA THR A 14 -5.50 18.54 18.80
C THR A 14 -5.97 19.66 19.73
N SER A 15 -7.27 19.96 19.74
CA SER A 15 -7.82 21.02 20.58
C SER A 15 -7.81 20.58 22.06
N SER A 16 -7.99 21.54 22.97
CA SER A 16 -8.08 21.24 24.41
C SER A 16 -9.25 20.29 24.74
N ALA A 17 -10.37 20.41 24.02
CA ALA A 17 -11.52 19.54 24.19
C ALA A 17 -11.23 18.09 23.73
N ASP A 18 -10.47 17.93 22.65
CA ASP A 18 -10.05 16.61 22.17
C ASP A 18 -9.13 15.91 23.20
N ARG A 19 -8.33 16.68 23.95
CA ARG A 19 -7.44 16.11 24.98
C ARG A 19 -8.20 15.56 26.19
N ASP A 20 -9.26 16.23 26.63
CA ASP A 20 -10.07 15.77 27.77
C ASP A 20 -10.86 14.49 27.43
N GLU A 21 -11.34 14.38 26.19
CA GLU A 21 -11.96 13.16 25.67
C GLU A 21 -10.95 12.01 25.58
N LEU A 22 -9.75 12.25 25.03
CA LEU A 22 -8.68 11.26 24.98
C LEU A 22 -8.24 10.82 26.38
N LEU A 23 -8.22 11.72 27.36
CA LEU A 23 -7.95 11.39 28.76
C LEU A 23 -9.02 10.47 29.35
N ASN A 24 -10.30 10.72 29.07
CA ASN A 24 -11.40 9.88 29.54
C ASN A 24 -11.33 8.47 28.93
N VAL A 25 -11.00 8.37 27.64
CA VAL A 25 -10.77 7.09 26.96
C VAL A 25 -9.58 6.38 27.58
N PHE A 26 -8.42 7.04 27.69
CA PHE A 26 -7.21 6.47 28.28
C PHE A 26 -7.47 5.92 29.69
N ASN A 27 -8.14 6.69 30.55
CA ASN A 27 -8.46 6.26 31.92
C ASN A 27 -9.38 5.04 32.01
N ARG A 28 -10.11 4.70 30.95
CA ARG A 28 -10.95 3.49 30.92
C ARG A 28 -10.11 2.21 30.85
N TYR A 29 -8.94 2.29 30.22
CA TYR A 29 -8.08 1.13 29.95
C TYR A 29 -6.74 1.17 30.69
N ALA A 30 -6.33 2.33 31.24
CA ALA A 30 -5.14 2.48 32.07
C ALA A 30 -5.39 1.96 33.49
N HIS A 31 -5.20 0.65 33.68
CA HIS A 31 -5.46 -0.05 34.94
C HIS A 31 -4.29 -0.02 35.92
N HIS A 32 -3.10 0.39 35.47
CA HIS A 32 -1.91 0.43 36.29
C HIS A 32 -1.51 1.85 36.68
N GLU A 33 -0.82 1.97 37.82
CA GLU A 33 -0.31 3.24 38.33
C GLU A 33 1.11 3.08 38.86
N HIS A 34 1.99 4.01 38.51
CA HIS A 34 3.36 4.06 39.04
C HIS A 34 3.77 5.51 39.26
N LEU A 35 4.25 5.83 40.47
CA LEU A 35 4.66 7.19 40.86
C LEU A 35 3.56 8.26 40.64
N GLY A 36 2.28 7.88 40.78
CA GLY A 36 1.14 8.78 40.59
C GLY A 36 0.75 9.01 39.13
N GLU A 37 1.39 8.34 38.18
CA GLU A 37 1.03 8.36 36.77
C GLU A 37 0.37 7.03 36.36
N ARG A 38 -0.80 7.12 35.73
CA ARG A 38 -1.50 5.95 35.17
C ARG A 38 -0.91 5.55 33.83
N TYR A 39 -0.84 4.25 33.59
CA TYR A 39 -0.36 3.69 32.34
C TYR A 39 -1.14 2.44 31.93
N MET A 40 -1.07 2.13 30.65
CA MET A 40 -1.49 0.87 30.06
C MET A 40 -0.26 0.04 29.71
N THR A 41 -0.33 -1.27 29.84
CA THR A 41 0.67 -2.16 29.25
C THR A 41 0.44 -2.28 27.74
N PRO A 42 1.46 -2.67 26.95
CA PRO A 42 1.26 -2.91 25.52
C PRO A 42 0.22 -3.99 25.22
N HIS A 43 0.08 -4.97 26.11
CA HIS A 43 -0.94 -6.00 26.00
C HIS A 43 -2.35 -5.41 26.12
N GLU A 44 -2.62 -4.61 27.16
CA GLU A 44 -3.91 -3.92 27.35
C GLU A 44 -4.21 -2.95 26.20
N PHE A 45 -3.19 -2.27 25.69
CA PHE A 45 -3.36 -1.39 24.54
C PHE A 45 -3.77 -2.14 23.27
N LEU A 46 -3.10 -3.25 22.96
CA LEU A 46 -3.37 -4.03 21.76
C LEU A 46 -4.68 -4.84 21.87
N GLN A 47 -4.91 -5.53 22.99
CA GLN A 47 -6.09 -6.38 23.16
C GLN A 47 -7.33 -5.61 23.62
N ASP A 48 -7.22 -4.83 24.69
CA ASP A 48 -8.41 -4.25 25.34
C ASP A 48 -8.85 -2.95 24.66
N TYR A 49 -7.89 -2.07 24.31
CA TYR A 49 -8.19 -0.81 23.63
C TYR A 49 -8.37 -0.98 22.12
N LEU A 50 -7.41 -1.61 21.42
CA LEU A 50 -7.53 -1.81 19.97
C LEU A 50 -8.40 -3.01 19.56
N GLY A 51 -8.68 -3.95 20.47
CA GLY A 51 -9.42 -5.17 20.11
C GLY A 51 -8.64 -6.08 19.16
N TYR A 52 -7.30 -6.04 19.20
CA TYR A 52 -6.42 -6.70 18.24
C TYR A 52 -5.61 -7.80 18.89
N LEU A 53 -5.31 -8.88 18.14
CA LEU A 53 -4.64 -10.08 18.66
C LEU A 53 -5.37 -10.74 19.85
N ILE A 54 -6.70 -10.85 19.75
CA ILE A 54 -7.53 -11.43 20.82
C ILE A 54 -7.22 -12.94 20.95
N GLY A 55 -6.72 -13.36 22.12
CA GLY A 55 -6.42 -14.75 22.46
C GLY A 55 -5.22 -14.90 23.41
N ASP A 56 -5.10 -16.05 24.05
CA ASP A 56 -4.10 -16.27 25.13
C ASP A 56 -2.68 -16.59 24.64
N ASN A 57 -2.51 -16.88 23.34
CA ASN A 57 -1.22 -17.30 22.75
C ASN A 57 -0.71 -16.27 21.75
N ILE A 58 -0.30 -15.10 22.26
CA ILE A 58 0.39 -14.13 21.44
C ILE A 58 1.86 -14.51 21.22
N ASP A 59 2.28 -14.59 19.96
CA ASP A 59 3.70 -14.68 19.65
C ASP A 59 4.46 -13.46 20.22
N PRO A 60 5.46 -13.67 21.10
CA PRO A 60 6.18 -12.56 21.74
C PRO A 60 6.85 -11.61 20.75
N THR A 61 7.27 -12.10 19.57
CA THR A 61 7.89 -11.28 18.52
C THR A 61 6.87 -10.31 17.93
N THR A 62 5.67 -10.80 17.62
CA THR A 62 4.57 -9.97 17.12
C THR A 62 4.15 -8.91 18.14
N LEU A 63 4.08 -9.29 19.42
CA LEU A 63 3.76 -8.34 20.50
C LEU A 63 4.83 -7.26 20.64
N ASP A 64 6.12 -7.66 20.64
CA ASP A 64 7.23 -6.71 20.74
C ASP A 64 7.28 -5.75 19.54
N ILE A 65 7.06 -6.26 18.32
CA ILE A 65 7.03 -5.44 17.12
C ILE A 65 5.86 -4.46 17.14
N LEU A 66 4.65 -4.91 17.46
CA LEU A 66 3.47 -4.01 17.42
C LEU A 66 3.43 -3.04 18.61
N SER A 67 3.95 -3.45 19.77
CA SER A 67 4.08 -2.56 20.92
C SER A 67 5.03 -1.39 20.64
N SER A 68 6.02 -1.55 19.75
CA SER A 68 6.95 -0.47 19.38
C SER A 68 6.25 0.73 18.73
N LEU A 69 5.04 0.55 18.18
CA LEU A 69 4.26 1.65 17.60
C LEU A 69 3.86 2.72 18.63
N VAL A 70 3.73 2.33 19.90
CA VAL A 70 3.25 3.22 20.97
C VAL A 70 4.25 3.32 22.12
N ASP A 71 4.95 2.22 22.43
CA ASP A 71 5.97 2.15 23.47
C ASP A 71 7.40 2.30 22.90
N LEU A 72 7.73 3.52 22.45
CA LEU A 72 8.98 3.81 21.74
C LEU A 72 10.26 3.61 22.58
N ASN A 73 10.20 3.82 23.90
CA ASN A 73 11.35 3.64 24.80
C ASN A 73 11.37 2.25 25.46
N LYS A 74 10.43 1.35 25.07
CA LYS A 74 10.36 -0.05 25.51
C LYS A 74 10.29 -0.22 27.04
N ASP A 75 9.69 0.73 27.75
CA ASP A 75 9.53 0.67 29.21
C ASP A 75 8.30 -0.15 29.64
N GLN A 76 7.55 -0.72 28.69
CA GLN A 76 6.31 -1.46 28.87
C GLN A 76 5.18 -0.62 29.49
N LYS A 77 5.26 0.71 29.38
CA LYS A 77 4.29 1.65 29.93
C LYS A 77 3.81 2.63 28.87
N ILE A 78 2.58 2.48 28.43
CA ILE A 78 1.90 3.44 27.57
C ILE A 78 1.24 4.48 28.48
N THR A 79 1.92 5.62 28.65
CA THR A 79 1.38 6.77 29.39
C THR A 79 0.41 7.58 28.53
N LEU A 80 -0.34 8.49 29.15
CA LEU A 80 -1.26 9.38 28.44
C LEU A 80 -0.54 10.17 27.32
N THR A 81 0.69 10.61 27.56
CA THR A 81 1.47 11.32 26.54
C THR A 81 1.77 10.44 25.34
N LYS A 82 2.19 9.19 25.55
CA LYS A 82 2.42 8.23 24.46
C LYS A 82 1.12 7.93 23.69
N PHE A 83 0.01 7.77 24.40
CA PHE A 83 -1.31 7.57 23.82
C PHE A 83 -1.73 8.75 22.93
N ILE A 84 -1.64 9.99 23.41
CA ILE A 84 -1.98 11.19 22.62
C ILE A 84 -1.04 11.35 21.42
N ASN A 85 0.24 11.01 21.55
CA ASN A 85 1.19 11.08 20.45
C ASN A 85 0.85 10.07 19.35
N PHE A 86 0.46 8.85 19.74
CA PHE A 86 -0.02 7.83 18.81
C PHE A 86 -1.29 8.29 18.08
N GLU A 87 -2.26 8.84 18.81
CA GLU A 87 -3.48 9.42 18.23
C GLU A 87 -3.19 10.56 17.24
N SER A 88 -2.28 11.47 17.62
CA SER A 88 -1.84 12.56 16.74
C SER A 88 -1.16 12.05 15.48
N LEU A 89 -0.45 10.92 15.55
CA LEU A 89 0.18 10.27 14.42
C LEU A 89 -0.85 9.66 13.47
N LEU A 90 -1.92 9.04 13.99
CA LEU A 90 -3.02 8.50 13.17
C LEU A 90 -3.76 9.58 12.37
N LEU A 91 -3.84 10.80 12.92
CA LEU A 91 -4.44 11.96 12.25
C LEU A 91 -3.57 12.58 11.14
N ALA A 92 -2.29 12.21 11.05
CA ALA A 92 -1.39 12.75 10.03
C ALA A 92 -1.80 12.29 8.62
N SER A 93 -1.57 13.14 7.60
CA SER A 93 -1.88 12.81 6.20
C SER A 93 -1.01 11.69 5.63
N ASP A 94 0.16 11.45 6.23
CA ASP A 94 1.13 10.40 5.91
C ASP A 94 1.21 9.34 7.03
N SER A 95 0.15 9.19 7.83
CA SER A 95 0.12 8.33 9.04
C SER A 95 0.58 6.89 8.76
N LEU A 96 0.21 6.30 7.63
CA LEU A 96 0.63 4.95 7.24
C LEU A 96 2.16 4.81 7.13
N TYR A 97 2.84 5.78 6.51
CA TYR A 97 4.29 5.77 6.42
C TYR A 97 4.95 6.03 7.77
N ARG A 98 4.36 6.88 8.61
CA ARG A 98 4.86 7.14 9.97
C ARG A 98 4.76 5.91 10.86
N LEU A 99 3.64 5.18 10.79
CA LEU A 99 3.45 3.91 11.49
C LEU A 99 4.47 2.88 11.02
N ALA A 100 4.65 2.72 9.71
CA ALA A 100 5.67 1.82 9.19
C ALA A 100 7.08 2.23 9.64
N PHE A 101 7.40 3.52 9.65
CA PHE A 101 8.69 3.98 10.14
C PHE A 101 8.91 3.63 11.63
N GLN A 102 7.91 3.85 12.49
CA GLN A 102 7.99 3.48 13.91
C GLN A 102 8.06 1.96 14.14
N LEU A 103 7.47 1.17 13.25
CA LEU A 103 7.61 -0.28 13.27
C LEU A 103 9.06 -0.71 13.03
N PHE A 104 9.75 0.00 12.12
CA PHE A 104 11.15 -0.26 11.80
C PHE A 104 12.12 0.40 12.79
N ASP A 105 11.84 1.57 13.34
CA ASP A 105 12.68 2.21 14.37
C ASP A 105 12.47 1.55 15.74
N ARG A 106 12.98 0.32 15.89
CA ARG A 106 12.74 -0.52 17.08
C ARG A 106 13.26 0.10 18.38
N HIS A 107 14.23 1.01 18.26
CA HIS A 107 14.89 1.66 19.37
C HIS A 107 14.37 3.09 19.63
N GLY A 108 13.43 3.59 18.82
CA GLY A 108 12.83 4.92 18.97
C GLY A 108 13.84 6.06 18.82
N GLN A 109 14.93 5.86 18.08
CA GLN A 109 16.03 6.82 17.96
C GLN A 109 15.79 7.89 16.88
N GLY A 110 14.73 7.73 16.09
CA GLY A 110 14.37 8.61 14.98
C GLY A 110 15.08 8.26 13.67
N PHE A 111 15.72 7.10 13.60
CA PHE A 111 16.35 6.56 12.39
C PHE A 111 16.31 5.03 12.38
N ILE A 112 16.41 4.44 11.19
CA ILE A 112 16.41 2.98 11.00
C ILE A 112 17.83 2.52 10.69
N THR A 113 18.32 1.52 11.42
CA THR A 113 19.58 0.85 11.12
C THR A 113 19.38 -0.34 10.17
N PHE A 114 20.48 -0.88 9.64
CA PHE A 114 20.39 -2.12 8.86
C PHE A 114 19.85 -3.30 9.69
N ASP A 115 20.25 -3.41 10.96
CA ASP A 115 19.81 -4.49 11.85
C ASP A 115 18.30 -4.40 12.12
N ASP A 116 17.80 -3.18 12.31
CA ASP A 116 16.35 -2.92 12.44
C ASP A 116 15.58 -3.37 11.20
N PHE A 117 16.06 -2.97 10.01
CA PHE A 117 15.46 -3.34 8.74
C PHE A 117 15.46 -4.86 8.54
N GLN A 118 16.62 -5.50 8.75
CA GLN A 118 16.74 -6.95 8.62
C GLN A 118 15.82 -7.68 9.60
N TYR A 119 15.73 -7.22 10.84
CA TYR A 119 14.88 -7.85 11.86
C TYR A 119 13.41 -7.82 11.46
N ILE A 120 12.89 -6.65 11.08
CA ILE A 120 11.47 -6.51 10.71
C ILE A 120 11.15 -7.30 9.44
N ILE A 121 11.99 -7.21 8.40
CA ILE A 121 11.79 -7.98 7.17
C ILE A 121 11.87 -9.49 7.44
N SER A 122 12.77 -9.95 8.32
CA SER A 122 12.87 -11.39 8.63
C SER A 122 11.68 -11.93 9.43
N ALA A 123 10.90 -11.03 10.07
CA ALA A 123 9.71 -11.38 10.84
C ALA A 123 8.43 -11.42 10.00
N THR A 124 8.46 -11.04 8.71
CA THR A 124 7.28 -11.10 7.84
C THR A 124 7.05 -12.51 7.32
N LYS A 125 5.78 -12.89 7.10
CA LYS A 125 5.42 -14.15 6.44
C LYS A 125 6.14 -14.35 5.11
N ASN A 126 6.15 -13.30 4.30
CA ASN A 126 6.70 -13.36 2.96
C ASN A 126 8.20 -13.66 2.93
N PHE A 127 8.93 -13.36 4.00
CA PHE A 127 10.34 -13.76 4.09
C PHE A 127 10.52 -15.29 4.12
N LYS A 128 9.58 -16.05 4.68
CA LYS A 128 9.68 -17.53 4.69
C LYS A 128 9.52 -18.12 3.30
N GLU A 129 8.58 -17.58 2.52
CA GLU A 129 8.29 -18.05 1.16
C GLU A 129 9.29 -17.48 0.12
N PHE A 130 9.64 -16.20 0.29
CA PHE A 130 10.54 -15.39 -0.53
C PHE A 130 11.63 -14.74 0.34
N PRO A 131 12.64 -15.51 0.76
CA PRO A 131 13.73 -14.97 1.56
C PRO A 131 14.46 -13.89 0.79
N PHE A 132 14.53 -12.71 1.40
CA PHE A 132 15.24 -11.57 0.84
C PHE A 132 16.75 -11.77 1.02
N ASN A 133 17.51 -11.61 -0.06
CA ASN A 133 18.96 -11.64 -0.01
C ASN A 133 19.49 -10.30 0.55
N PHE A 134 19.85 -10.30 1.84
CA PHE A 134 20.47 -9.14 2.48
C PHE A 134 21.93 -8.86 2.06
N ASN A 135 22.52 -9.70 1.20
CA ASN A 135 23.81 -9.47 0.55
C ASN A 135 23.60 -8.97 -0.90
N SER A 136 22.66 -8.05 -1.10
CA SER A 136 22.33 -7.49 -2.41
C SER A 136 22.90 -6.08 -2.63
N ASP A 137 22.90 -5.64 -3.89
CA ASP A 137 23.25 -4.27 -4.27
C ASP A 137 22.29 -3.26 -3.63
N PHE A 138 21.02 -3.62 -3.43
CA PHE A 138 20.05 -2.82 -2.68
C PHE A 138 20.58 -2.49 -1.27
N VAL A 139 21.00 -3.50 -0.50
CA VAL A 139 21.50 -3.28 0.86
C VAL A 139 22.76 -2.41 0.84
N THR A 140 23.68 -2.69 -0.09
CA THR A 140 24.92 -1.91 -0.23
C THR A 140 24.64 -0.45 -0.60
N THR A 141 23.65 -0.20 -1.45
CA THR A 141 23.27 1.14 -1.91
C THR A 141 22.59 1.96 -0.80
N HIS A 142 21.67 1.35 -0.06
CA HIS A 142 20.91 2.09 0.95
C HIS A 142 21.64 2.18 2.29
N PHE A 143 22.27 1.10 2.76
CA PHE A 143 22.92 1.04 4.08
C PHE A 143 24.46 1.20 4.03
N GLY A 144 25.03 1.23 2.83
CA GLY A 144 26.47 1.28 2.60
C GLY A 144 27.15 -0.09 2.69
N ALA A 145 28.35 -0.22 2.12
CA ALA A 145 29.12 -1.47 2.13
C ALA A 145 29.41 -2.01 3.54
N LYS A 146 29.54 -1.11 4.53
CA LYS A 146 29.71 -1.46 5.95
C LYS A 146 28.40 -1.61 6.73
N ARG A 147 27.25 -1.31 6.11
CA ARG A 147 25.90 -1.36 6.71
C ARG A 147 25.70 -0.49 7.95
N GLN A 148 26.41 0.63 8.01
CA GLN A 148 26.42 1.55 9.16
C GLN A 148 25.58 2.81 8.94
N ARG A 149 25.04 3.01 7.73
CA ARG A 149 24.23 4.21 7.45
C ARG A 149 22.89 4.11 8.19
N GLN A 150 22.53 5.21 8.82
CA GLN A 150 21.25 5.42 9.47
C GLN A 150 20.28 6.05 8.48
N ILE A 151 19.06 5.52 8.43
CA ILE A 151 18.03 5.93 7.48
C ILE A 151 17.01 6.83 8.17
N THR A 152 16.83 8.04 7.65
CA THR A 152 15.82 8.97 8.14
C THR A 152 14.41 8.62 7.66
N TYR A 153 13.37 9.19 8.27
CA TYR A 153 11.98 8.99 7.84
C TYR A 153 11.75 9.23 6.34
N LYS A 154 12.29 10.33 5.79
CA LYS A 154 12.11 10.67 4.38
C LYS A 154 12.83 9.70 3.44
N GLU A 155 13.99 9.19 3.83
CA GLU A 155 14.70 8.18 3.04
C GLU A 155 13.99 6.84 3.14
N PHE A 156 13.48 6.48 4.32
CA PHE A 156 12.73 5.25 4.53
C PHE A 156 11.51 5.14 3.62
N THR A 157 10.75 6.22 3.42
CA THR A 157 9.58 6.18 2.53
C THR A 157 9.94 5.78 1.10
N GLN A 158 11.13 6.16 0.61
CA GLN A 158 11.63 5.75 -0.70
C GLN A 158 12.19 4.32 -0.66
N ILE A 159 13.00 4.00 0.36
CA ILE A 159 13.60 2.68 0.54
C ILE A 159 12.54 1.58 0.64
N LEU A 160 11.37 1.89 1.20
CA LEU A 160 10.25 0.96 1.27
C LEU A 160 9.76 0.53 -0.12
N LEU A 161 9.69 1.47 -1.06
CA LEU A 161 9.32 1.19 -2.44
C LEU A 161 10.42 0.40 -3.14
N ASP A 162 11.66 0.87 -3.01
CA ASP A 162 12.83 0.25 -3.61
C ASP A 162 13.02 -1.21 -3.12
N PHE A 163 12.73 -1.48 -1.84
CA PHE A 163 12.78 -2.83 -1.25
C PHE A 163 11.78 -3.77 -1.90
N ILE A 164 10.54 -3.30 -2.07
CA ILE A 164 9.44 -4.09 -2.61
C ILE A 164 9.74 -4.46 -4.08
N ASP A 165 10.35 -3.54 -4.83
CA ASP A 165 10.86 -3.79 -6.17
C ASP A 165 12.03 -4.79 -6.19
N ASP A 166 13.03 -4.60 -5.34
CA ASP A 166 14.17 -5.53 -5.27
C ASP A 166 13.73 -6.93 -4.84
N GLN A 167 12.85 -7.07 -3.84
CA GLN A 167 12.31 -8.35 -3.39
C GLN A 167 11.62 -9.10 -4.55
N THR A 168 10.88 -8.37 -5.38
CA THR A 168 10.14 -8.95 -6.52
C THR A 168 11.05 -9.32 -7.67
N ILE A 169 12.10 -8.54 -7.93
CA ILE A 169 13.15 -8.89 -8.89
C ILE A 169 13.92 -10.13 -8.41
N GLN A 170 14.25 -10.21 -7.12
CA GLN A 170 14.89 -11.39 -6.54
C GLN A 170 14.00 -12.64 -6.65
N ALA A 171 12.68 -12.49 -6.42
CA ALA A 171 11.73 -13.59 -6.59
C ALA A 171 11.67 -14.08 -8.05
N PHE A 172 11.67 -13.17 -9.03
CA PHE A 172 11.78 -13.54 -10.45
C PHE A 172 13.05 -14.36 -10.71
N ARG A 173 14.21 -13.86 -10.28
CA ARG A 173 15.51 -14.54 -10.45
C ARG A 173 15.55 -15.91 -9.77
N LYS A 174 14.90 -16.06 -8.62
CA LYS A 174 14.78 -17.36 -7.93
C LYS A 174 14.02 -18.40 -8.77
N PHE A 175 13.03 -17.96 -9.54
CA PHE A 175 12.25 -18.84 -10.41
C PHE A 175 12.87 -19.05 -11.80
N ASP A 176 13.69 -18.12 -12.29
CA ASP A 176 14.48 -18.25 -13.52
C ASP A 176 15.77 -19.05 -13.29
N LYS A 177 15.63 -20.33 -12.93
CA LYS A 177 16.74 -21.22 -12.52
C LYS A 177 17.81 -21.38 -13.60
N ASP A 178 17.40 -21.34 -14.86
CA ASP A 178 18.25 -21.57 -16.02
C ASP A 178 18.83 -20.26 -16.59
N ASN A 179 18.53 -19.10 -15.97
CA ASN A 179 18.91 -17.77 -16.42
C ASN A 179 18.53 -17.48 -17.88
N LEU A 180 17.32 -17.91 -18.27
CA LEU A 180 16.79 -17.70 -19.62
C LEU A 180 16.12 -16.34 -19.78
N GLY A 181 15.98 -15.58 -18.68
CA GLY A 181 15.25 -14.32 -18.64
C GLY A 181 13.73 -14.52 -18.67
N CYS A 182 13.26 -15.74 -18.37
CA CYS A 182 11.84 -16.12 -18.44
C CYS A 182 11.43 -16.99 -17.25
N ILE A 183 10.19 -16.83 -16.79
CA ILE A 183 9.56 -17.70 -15.78
C ILE A 183 8.26 -18.30 -16.34
N SER A 184 7.75 -19.37 -15.73
CA SER A 184 6.44 -19.91 -16.07
C SER A 184 5.31 -18.98 -15.62
N PHE A 185 4.14 -19.04 -16.28
CA PHE A 185 2.94 -18.35 -15.83
C PHE A 185 2.61 -18.62 -14.35
N LYS A 186 2.72 -19.88 -13.91
CA LYS A 186 2.43 -20.24 -12.52
C LYS A 186 3.37 -19.53 -11.53
N ASN A 187 4.65 -19.42 -11.85
CA ASN A 187 5.59 -18.70 -10.99
C ASN A 187 5.29 -17.19 -10.99
N PHE A 188 4.89 -16.63 -12.13
CA PHE A 188 4.46 -15.23 -12.22
C PHE A 188 3.24 -14.95 -11.35
N GLU A 189 2.22 -15.82 -11.41
CA GLU A 189 1.02 -15.73 -10.57
C GLU A 189 1.36 -15.79 -9.07
N ILE A 190 2.25 -16.70 -8.66
CA ILE A 190 2.73 -16.77 -7.27
C ILE A 190 3.40 -15.46 -6.85
N ILE A 191 4.34 -14.93 -7.66
CA ILE A 191 5.02 -13.66 -7.32
C ILE A 191 4.00 -12.53 -7.13
N LEU A 192 3.02 -12.43 -8.05
CA LEU A 192 2.04 -11.37 -7.99
C LEU A 192 1.15 -11.47 -6.75
N ASN A 193 0.63 -12.67 -6.47
CA ASN A 193 -0.25 -12.89 -5.32
C ASN A 193 0.47 -12.75 -3.98
N GLU A 194 1.74 -13.14 -3.88
CA GLU A 194 2.47 -13.08 -2.61
C GLU A 194 3.15 -11.72 -2.40
N LEU A 195 3.65 -11.05 -3.46
CA LEU A 195 4.45 -9.82 -3.33
C LEU A 195 3.78 -8.54 -3.84
N ARG A 196 2.69 -8.65 -4.59
CA ARG A 196 2.06 -7.52 -5.32
C ARG A 196 0.54 -7.50 -5.23
N GLN A 197 -0.06 -8.28 -4.32
CA GLN A 197 -1.52 -8.37 -4.17
C GLN A 197 -2.21 -7.01 -4.00
N TYR A 198 -1.58 -6.08 -3.27
CA TYR A 198 -2.11 -4.73 -3.03
C TYR A 198 -2.22 -3.88 -4.31
N GLN A 199 -1.47 -4.22 -5.36
CA GLN A 199 -1.53 -3.57 -6.69
C GLN A 199 -2.44 -4.33 -7.67
N LEU A 200 -2.99 -5.48 -7.29
CA LEU A 200 -3.86 -6.27 -8.14
C LEU A 200 -5.32 -6.04 -7.81
N ALA A 201 -6.05 -5.44 -8.76
CA ALA A 201 -7.50 -5.45 -8.71
C ALA A 201 -8.03 -6.90 -8.78
N GLU A 202 -9.13 -7.19 -8.07
CA GLU A 202 -9.73 -8.52 -8.00
C GLU A 202 -10.03 -9.08 -9.40
N PHE A 203 -10.49 -8.22 -10.32
CA PHE A 203 -10.71 -8.59 -11.71
C PHE A 203 -9.44 -9.09 -12.39
N ILE A 204 -8.33 -8.35 -12.27
CA ILE A 204 -7.05 -8.70 -12.89
C ILE A 204 -6.52 -10.02 -12.33
N SER A 205 -6.64 -10.22 -11.01
CA SER A 205 -6.25 -11.48 -10.35
C SER A 205 -7.03 -12.68 -10.91
N LYS A 206 -8.36 -12.56 -11.07
CA LYS A 206 -9.22 -13.63 -11.63
C LYS A 206 -8.94 -13.92 -13.11
N HIS A 207 -8.60 -12.91 -13.89
CA HIS A 207 -8.42 -13.00 -15.35
C HIS A 207 -6.95 -12.98 -15.79
N LEU A 208 -5.99 -13.16 -14.88
CA LEU A 208 -4.56 -12.99 -15.14
C LEU A 208 -4.05 -13.85 -16.31
N ASN A 209 -4.52 -15.09 -16.41
CA ASN A 209 -4.15 -16.01 -17.49
C ASN A 209 -4.59 -15.49 -18.87
N ASP A 210 -5.82 -14.96 -18.95
CA ASP A 210 -6.36 -14.45 -20.20
C ASP A 210 -5.68 -13.13 -20.59
N VAL A 211 -5.38 -12.26 -19.63
CA VAL A 211 -4.58 -11.04 -19.85
C VAL A 211 -3.23 -11.40 -20.46
N VAL A 212 -2.54 -12.37 -19.86
CA VAL A 212 -1.23 -12.84 -20.36
C VAL A 212 -1.35 -13.40 -21.77
N LYS A 213 -2.34 -14.25 -22.05
CA LYS A 213 -2.52 -14.82 -23.41
C LYS A 213 -2.78 -13.77 -24.48
N LEU A 214 -3.51 -12.70 -24.14
CA LEU A 214 -3.84 -11.63 -25.09
C LEU A 214 -2.68 -10.66 -25.34
N SER A 215 -1.81 -10.44 -24.34
CA SER A 215 -0.75 -9.42 -24.41
C SER A 215 0.67 -9.99 -24.52
N CYS A 216 0.87 -11.27 -24.24
CA CYS A 216 2.18 -11.93 -24.28
C CYS A 216 2.24 -12.90 -25.47
N SER A 217 2.99 -12.54 -26.50
CA SER A 217 3.30 -13.41 -27.64
C SER A 217 4.68 -14.04 -27.45
N THR A 218 4.81 -15.01 -26.55
CA THR A 218 6.08 -15.73 -26.33
C THR A 218 6.13 -17.09 -27.04
N SER A 219 7.33 -17.45 -27.49
CA SER A 219 7.68 -18.80 -27.93
C SER A 219 8.84 -19.29 -27.04
N PRO A 220 8.67 -20.33 -26.22
CA PRO A 220 7.50 -21.22 -26.11
C PRO A 220 6.31 -20.56 -25.38
N PRO A 221 5.07 -21.05 -25.62
CA PRO A 221 3.86 -20.48 -25.03
C PRO A 221 3.85 -20.60 -23.51
N ASN A 222 3.14 -19.69 -22.83
CA ASN A 222 2.98 -19.60 -21.37
C ASN A 222 4.27 -19.30 -20.58
N GLN A 223 5.27 -18.71 -21.23
CA GLN A 223 6.42 -18.12 -20.55
C GLN A 223 6.27 -16.60 -20.44
N ILE A 224 6.72 -16.08 -19.30
CA ILE A 224 6.75 -14.66 -18.97
C ILE A 224 8.19 -14.21 -18.99
N SER A 225 8.55 -13.39 -19.99
CA SER A 225 9.87 -12.77 -20.03
C SER A 225 10.01 -11.69 -18.95
N TYR A 226 11.25 -11.39 -18.57
CA TYR A 226 11.53 -10.32 -17.60
C TYR A 226 11.00 -8.96 -18.07
N SER A 227 11.06 -8.68 -19.37
CA SER A 227 10.50 -7.45 -19.94
C SER A 227 8.98 -7.37 -19.80
N TYR A 228 8.26 -8.47 -20.04
CA TYR A 228 6.81 -8.51 -19.83
C TYR A 228 6.48 -8.37 -18.34
N PHE A 229 7.17 -9.10 -17.48
CA PHE A 229 7.02 -9.04 -16.03
C PHE A 229 7.16 -7.62 -15.49
N THR A 230 8.25 -6.93 -15.83
CA THR A 230 8.50 -5.54 -15.41
C THR A 230 7.48 -4.56 -16.01
N ALA A 231 7.11 -4.70 -17.28
CA ALA A 231 6.09 -3.86 -17.90
C ALA A 231 4.72 -4.01 -17.21
N PHE A 232 4.34 -5.23 -16.82
CA PHE A 232 3.11 -5.49 -16.07
C PHE A 232 3.12 -4.78 -14.72
N LEU A 233 4.20 -4.92 -13.93
CA LEU A 233 4.33 -4.26 -12.63
C LEU A 233 4.34 -2.73 -12.74
N GLN A 234 5.05 -2.19 -13.74
CA GLN A 234 5.11 -0.75 -13.98
C GLN A 234 3.78 -0.15 -14.44
N LEU A 235 3.00 -0.90 -15.22
CA LEU A 235 1.64 -0.51 -15.59
C LEU A 235 0.75 -0.37 -14.35
N LEU A 236 0.73 -1.40 -13.49
CA LEU A 236 -0.05 -1.36 -12.25
C LEU A 236 0.38 -0.19 -11.37
N SER A 237 1.70 0.00 -11.23
CA SER A 237 2.31 1.06 -10.41
C SER A 237 2.07 2.48 -10.92
N ASN A 238 1.67 2.65 -12.19
CA ASN A 238 1.56 3.95 -12.84
C ASN A 238 0.27 4.08 -13.66
N ILE A 239 -0.83 3.48 -13.18
CA ILE A 239 -2.12 3.55 -13.87
C ILE A 239 -2.61 4.99 -14.04
N GLU A 240 -2.27 5.88 -13.10
CA GLU A 240 -2.55 7.32 -13.20
C GLU A 240 -1.87 8.00 -14.38
N SER A 241 -0.66 7.55 -14.74
CA SER A 241 0.03 8.06 -15.93
C SER A 241 -0.72 7.65 -17.19
N MET A 242 -1.28 6.44 -17.24
CA MET A 242 -2.15 5.99 -18.33
C MET A 242 -3.46 6.79 -18.39
N ARG A 243 -4.05 7.11 -17.23
CA ARG A 243 -5.24 7.98 -17.14
C ARG A 243 -4.95 9.39 -17.70
N LYS A 244 -3.77 9.96 -17.44
CA LYS A 244 -3.38 11.26 -18.01
C LYS A 244 -3.26 11.23 -19.53
N ILE A 245 -2.71 10.15 -20.10
CA ILE A 245 -2.67 9.95 -21.56
C ILE A 245 -4.09 9.92 -22.13
N TYR A 246 -4.98 9.14 -21.51
CA TYR A 246 -6.39 9.08 -21.91
C TYR A 246 -7.05 10.47 -21.93
N LEU A 247 -6.87 11.26 -20.87
CA LEU A 247 -7.44 12.61 -20.78
C LEU A 247 -6.87 13.55 -21.85
N ALA A 248 -5.58 13.42 -22.19
CA ALA A 248 -4.95 14.18 -23.27
C ALA A 248 -5.56 13.84 -24.65
N VAL A 249 -5.75 12.54 -24.94
CA VAL A 249 -6.44 12.10 -26.18
C VAL A 249 -7.87 12.64 -26.22
N ASN A 250 -8.61 12.50 -25.12
CA ASN A 250 -10.01 12.90 -25.05
C ASN A 250 -10.17 14.43 -25.24
N TYR A 251 -9.27 15.22 -24.64
CA TYR A 251 -9.24 16.66 -24.84
C TYR A 251 -9.04 17.06 -26.31
N LYS A 252 -8.14 16.38 -27.04
CA LYS A 252 -7.95 16.61 -28.48
C LYS A 252 -9.19 16.20 -29.28
N LYS A 253 -9.84 15.11 -28.91
CA LYS A 253 -11.05 14.60 -29.58
C LYS A 253 -12.28 15.48 -29.40
N ALA A 254 -12.45 16.10 -28.23
CA ALA A 254 -13.59 16.98 -27.93
C ALA A 254 -13.77 18.11 -28.98
N HIS A 255 -12.69 18.48 -29.68
CA HIS A 255 -12.68 19.51 -30.72
C HIS A 255 -13.03 18.98 -32.13
N THR A 256 -13.31 17.68 -32.30
CA THR A 256 -13.41 17.02 -33.62
C THR A 256 -14.69 16.20 -33.87
N TYR A 257 -15.71 16.28 -33.00
CA TYR A 257 -16.99 15.52 -33.12
C TYR A 257 -16.82 14.01 -33.39
N LYS A 258 -15.78 13.37 -32.82
CA LYS A 258 -15.54 11.92 -32.92
C LYS A 258 -16.08 11.18 -31.70
N SER A 259 -16.33 9.87 -31.86
CA SER A 259 -16.74 8.95 -30.79
C SER A 259 -15.89 9.13 -29.52
N SER A 260 -16.54 8.99 -28.35
CA SER A 260 -15.90 9.05 -27.02
C SER A 260 -14.94 7.90 -26.77
N MET A 261 -15.08 6.79 -27.50
CA MET A 261 -14.20 5.63 -27.37
C MET A 261 -12.82 5.94 -27.95
N ILE A 262 -11.77 5.66 -27.17
CA ILE A 262 -10.38 5.86 -27.57
C ILE A 262 -9.79 4.51 -27.97
N THR A 263 -9.23 4.42 -29.18
CA THR A 263 -8.62 3.19 -29.69
C THR A 263 -7.18 3.07 -29.26
N LYS A 264 -6.61 1.86 -29.37
CA LYS A 264 -5.21 1.59 -29.08
C LYS A 264 -4.25 2.46 -29.89
N GLU A 265 -4.53 2.69 -31.16
CA GLU A 265 -3.69 3.50 -32.05
C GLU A 265 -3.71 4.98 -31.65
N GLU A 266 -4.88 5.51 -31.29
CA GLU A 266 -5.02 6.88 -30.81
C GLU A 266 -4.28 7.07 -29.47
N PHE A 267 -4.38 6.07 -28.59
CA PHE A 267 -3.67 6.07 -27.32
C PHE A 267 -2.14 6.00 -27.51
N LEU A 268 -1.66 5.10 -28.36
CA LEU A 268 -0.23 4.97 -28.71
C LEU A 268 0.33 6.25 -29.34
N THR A 269 -0.46 6.92 -30.18
CA THR A 269 -0.05 8.19 -30.80
C THR A 269 0.19 9.26 -29.75
N GLU A 270 -0.71 9.39 -28.77
CA GLU A 270 -0.55 10.38 -27.70
C GLU A 270 0.55 10.01 -26.70
N ALA A 271 0.70 8.72 -26.42
CA ALA A 271 1.71 8.21 -25.49
C ALA A 271 3.15 8.55 -25.92
N GLN A 272 3.40 8.87 -27.19
CA GLN A 272 4.71 9.37 -27.66
C GLN A 272 5.17 10.64 -26.93
N HIS A 273 4.24 11.41 -26.37
CA HIS A 273 4.54 12.60 -25.58
C HIS A 273 4.83 12.30 -24.09
N PHE A 274 4.78 11.03 -23.69
CA PHE A 274 4.97 10.57 -22.31
C PHE A 274 6.19 9.64 -22.23
N SER A 275 7.34 10.18 -21.78
CA SER A 275 8.64 9.52 -21.87
C SER A 275 8.79 8.20 -21.10
N TYR A 276 7.90 7.91 -20.16
CA TYR A 276 7.99 6.75 -19.26
C TYR A 276 6.95 5.65 -19.55
N THR A 277 6.20 5.78 -20.66
CA THR A 277 5.19 4.80 -21.07
C THR A 277 5.68 3.99 -22.26
N THR A 278 5.62 2.66 -22.17
CA THR A 278 6.07 1.77 -23.25
C THR A 278 4.88 1.17 -24.02
N PRO A 279 5.06 0.83 -25.31
CA PRO A 279 4.02 0.13 -26.08
C PRO A 279 3.58 -1.17 -25.41
N LEU A 280 4.50 -1.92 -24.77
CA LEU A 280 4.18 -3.16 -24.08
C LEU A 280 3.26 -2.93 -22.87
N GLN A 281 3.45 -1.86 -22.10
CA GLN A 281 2.52 -1.50 -21.03
C GLN A 281 1.13 -1.17 -21.59
N ILE A 282 1.06 -0.50 -22.75
CA ILE A 282 -0.20 -0.19 -23.43
C ILE A 282 -0.86 -1.46 -23.97
N ASP A 283 -0.09 -2.40 -24.52
CA ASP A 283 -0.58 -3.70 -24.96
C ASP A 283 -1.26 -4.47 -23.81
N ILE A 284 -0.62 -4.49 -22.63
CA ILE A 284 -1.18 -5.10 -21.42
C ILE A 284 -2.43 -4.35 -20.97
N LEU A 285 -2.42 -3.00 -20.96
CA LEU A 285 -3.58 -2.19 -20.60
C LEU A 285 -4.79 -2.53 -21.48
N PHE A 286 -4.61 -2.57 -22.80
CA PHE A 286 -5.69 -2.88 -23.74
C PHE A 286 -6.15 -4.33 -23.66
N ALA A 287 -5.28 -5.27 -23.28
CA ALA A 287 -5.71 -6.64 -22.97
C ALA A 287 -6.63 -6.69 -21.73
N ILE A 288 -6.32 -5.90 -20.70
CA ILE A 288 -7.15 -5.82 -19.49
C ILE A 288 -8.50 -5.16 -19.83
N THR A 289 -8.51 -4.03 -20.55
CA THR A 289 -9.76 -3.34 -20.90
C THR A 289 -10.64 -4.16 -21.83
N HIS A 290 -10.05 -4.87 -22.80
CA HIS A 290 -10.76 -5.80 -23.65
C HIS A 290 -11.52 -6.85 -22.83
N LEU A 291 -10.87 -7.44 -21.81
CA LEU A 291 -11.50 -8.42 -20.93
C LEU A 291 -12.58 -7.81 -20.03
N LEU A 292 -12.33 -6.61 -19.47
CA LEU A 292 -13.32 -5.88 -18.68
C LEU A 292 -14.60 -5.66 -19.48
N HIS A 293 -14.46 -5.13 -20.68
CA HIS A 293 -15.60 -4.85 -21.55
C HIS A 293 -16.28 -6.14 -21.99
N LYS A 294 -15.54 -7.23 -22.24
CA LYS A 294 -16.12 -8.52 -22.62
C LYS A 294 -16.99 -9.09 -21.50
N ASP A 295 -16.54 -9.00 -20.25
CA ASP A 295 -17.28 -9.45 -19.07
C ASP A 295 -18.56 -8.62 -18.86
N HIS A 296 -18.48 -7.29 -19.04
CA HIS A 296 -19.63 -6.39 -18.92
C HIS A 296 -20.63 -6.49 -20.07
N ALA A 297 -20.13 -6.61 -21.31
CA ALA A 297 -20.98 -6.64 -22.48
C ALA A 297 -21.66 -8.00 -22.64
N GLY A 298 -20.96 -9.12 -22.41
CA GLY A 298 -21.49 -10.47 -22.66
C GLY A 298 -21.56 -10.87 -24.14
N HIS A 299 -20.97 -10.07 -25.06
CA HIS A 299 -20.92 -10.31 -26.51
C HIS A 299 -19.50 -10.04 -27.05
N GLU A 300 -19.19 -10.49 -28.26
CA GLU A 300 -17.89 -10.19 -28.91
C GLU A 300 -17.71 -8.69 -29.16
N ILE A 301 -16.54 -8.17 -28.76
CA ILE A 301 -16.15 -6.79 -28.99
C ILE A 301 -15.29 -6.75 -30.25
N HIS A 302 -15.75 -6.01 -31.26
CA HIS A 302 -15.10 -5.95 -32.56
C HIS A 302 -13.91 -4.97 -32.63
N LYS A 303 -13.71 -4.13 -31.61
CA LYS A 303 -12.62 -3.15 -31.59
C LYS A 303 -12.16 -2.90 -30.17
N ASP A 304 -10.85 -2.90 -29.96
CA ASP A 304 -10.27 -2.57 -28.66
C ASP A 304 -10.39 -1.07 -28.39
N TYR A 305 -10.99 -0.73 -27.25
CA TYR A 305 -11.12 0.64 -26.78
C TYR A 305 -10.88 0.72 -25.27
N ILE A 306 -10.78 1.95 -24.79
CA ILE A 306 -10.65 2.27 -23.36
C ILE A 306 -11.60 3.40 -22.99
N GLU A 307 -12.13 3.33 -21.77
CA GLU A 307 -13.01 4.33 -21.14
C GLU A 307 -12.41 4.85 -19.83
N LEU A 308 -12.89 6.00 -19.37
CA LEU A 308 -12.38 6.62 -18.15
C LEU A 308 -12.62 5.73 -16.91
N SER A 309 -13.74 5.00 -16.85
CA SER A 309 -14.08 4.11 -15.74
C SER A 309 -13.15 2.90 -15.64
N ASP A 310 -12.50 2.50 -16.74
CA ASP A 310 -11.61 1.33 -16.72
C ASP A 310 -10.43 1.56 -15.77
N PHE A 311 -9.92 2.79 -15.70
CA PHE A 311 -8.81 3.14 -14.79
C PHE A 311 -9.20 2.95 -13.32
N ASP A 312 -10.45 3.19 -12.96
CA ASP A 312 -10.94 3.01 -11.59
C ASP A 312 -11.09 1.52 -11.23
N LEU A 313 -11.37 0.66 -12.23
CA LEU A 313 -11.45 -0.79 -12.07
C LEU A 313 -10.07 -1.46 -12.04
N ILE A 314 -9.09 -0.87 -12.73
CA ILE A 314 -7.71 -1.36 -12.77
C ILE A 314 -6.91 -0.87 -11.56
N SER A 315 -7.14 0.38 -11.14
CA SER A 315 -6.46 0.98 -10.00
C SER A 315 -6.78 0.21 -8.72
N ALA A 316 -5.78 -0.49 -8.20
CA ALA A 316 -5.85 -1.13 -6.90
C ALA A 316 -5.50 -0.14 -5.77
N ASN A 317 -5.51 -0.63 -4.53
CA ASN A 317 -5.28 0.17 -3.32
C ASN A 317 -3.78 0.40 -3.03
N GLU A 318 -3.08 1.13 -3.90
CA GLU A 318 -1.64 1.39 -3.75
C GLU A 318 -1.25 2.07 -2.43
N HIS A 319 -2.15 2.89 -1.86
CA HIS A 319 -1.94 3.56 -0.58
C HIS A 319 -1.77 2.59 0.61
N LEU A 320 -2.05 1.30 0.44
CA LEU A 320 -1.96 0.28 1.49
C LEU A 320 -0.59 -0.39 1.59
N LEU A 321 0.42 0.03 0.82
CA LEU A 321 1.76 -0.58 0.92
C LEU A 321 2.32 -0.60 2.36
N PRO A 322 2.29 0.49 3.15
CA PRO A 322 2.78 0.44 4.53
C PRO A 322 1.93 -0.48 5.44
N TYR A 323 0.68 -0.73 5.07
CA TYR A 323 -0.21 -1.66 5.78
C TYR A 323 0.15 -3.12 5.51
N ARG A 324 0.55 -3.47 4.28
CA ARG A 324 0.96 -4.83 3.90
C ARG A 324 2.05 -5.39 4.81
N LEU A 325 3.11 -4.62 5.08
CA LEU A 325 4.21 -5.10 5.93
C LEU A 325 3.73 -5.40 7.35
N ARG A 326 2.80 -4.59 7.88
CA ARG A 326 2.18 -4.85 9.17
C ARG A 326 1.32 -6.12 9.15
N SER A 327 0.47 -6.29 8.14
CA SER A 327 -0.38 -7.49 8.04
C SER A 327 0.44 -8.76 7.89
N GLU A 328 1.55 -8.72 7.15
CA GLU A 328 2.43 -9.89 6.98
C GLU A 328 3.12 -10.36 8.27
N ILE A 329 3.47 -9.45 9.18
CA ILE A 329 4.05 -9.82 10.48
C ILE A 329 2.99 -10.50 11.33
N VAL A 330 1.75 -10.02 11.27
CA VAL A 330 0.65 -10.60 12.06
C VAL A 330 0.20 -11.93 11.49
N ASP A 331 0.00 -12.02 10.17
CA ASP A 331 -0.47 -13.24 9.49
C ASP A 331 0.50 -14.42 9.61
N GLU A 332 1.80 -14.14 9.79
CA GLU A 332 2.79 -15.18 10.02
C GLU A 332 2.51 -15.97 11.31
N TYR A 333 2.15 -15.26 12.38
CA TYR A 333 1.96 -15.86 13.70
C TYR A 333 0.49 -16.08 14.04
N TYR A 334 -0.43 -15.49 13.26
CA TYR A 334 -1.86 -15.55 13.48
C TYR A 334 -2.63 -15.78 12.18
N LYS A 335 -3.32 -16.92 12.07
CA LYS A 335 -4.32 -17.14 11.03
C LYS A 335 -5.62 -16.37 11.36
N ILE A 336 -5.61 -15.04 11.32
CA ILE A 336 -6.80 -14.24 11.65
C ILE A 336 -7.56 -13.87 10.36
N GLU A 337 -8.73 -14.51 10.14
CA GLU A 337 -9.66 -14.26 9.02
C GLU A 337 -10.31 -12.86 9.02
N HIS A 338 -10.12 -12.04 10.06
CA HIS A 338 -10.90 -10.81 10.30
C HIS A 338 -10.24 -9.48 9.90
N GLN A 339 -9.14 -9.50 9.14
CA GLN A 339 -8.40 -8.27 8.79
C GLN A 339 -9.20 -7.27 7.92
N SER A 340 -10.13 -7.71 7.05
CA SER A 340 -10.86 -6.80 6.15
C SER A 340 -11.92 -5.95 6.86
N ILE A 341 -12.41 -6.40 8.02
CA ILE A 341 -13.43 -5.72 8.81
C ILE A 341 -12.79 -4.63 9.67
N PHE A 342 -11.60 -4.90 10.22
CA PHE A 342 -10.86 -3.94 11.04
C PHE A 342 -10.40 -2.71 10.26
N MET A 343 -10.02 -2.88 8.98
CA MET A 343 -9.70 -1.73 8.10
C MET A 343 -10.90 -0.81 7.89
N LYS A 344 -12.09 -1.38 7.69
CA LYS A 344 -13.32 -0.60 7.64
C LYS A 344 -13.65 0.04 8.97
N VAL A 345 -13.27 -0.56 10.11
CA VAL A 345 -13.52 0.00 11.46
C VAL A 345 -12.47 1.03 11.88
N LEU A 346 -11.21 0.95 11.43
CA LEU A 346 -10.24 2.03 11.62
C LEU A 346 -10.54 3.21 10.66
N GLU A 347 -10.92 2.97 9.41
CA GLU A 347 -11.32 4.06 8.50
C GLU A 347 -12.69 4.67 8.85
N SER A 348 -13.69 3.84 9.19
CA SER A 348 -15.04 4.27 9.55
C SER A 348 -15.12 4.69 11.01
N GLY A 349 -14.64 3.87 11.94
CA GLY A 349 -14.70 4.08 13.38
C GLY A 349 -13.86 5.24 13.85
N TYR A 350 -12.62 5.42 13.35
CA TYR A 350 -11.79 6.57 13.73
C TYR A 350 -12.35 7.92 13.23
N ARG A 351 -13.08 7.91 12.09
CA ARG A 351 -13.84 9.07 11.61
C ARG A 351 -15.23 9.21 12.26
N PHE A 352 -15.70 8.18 12.97
CA PHE A 352 -17.02 8.11 13.61
C PHE A 352 -16.98 8.35 15.13
N THR A 353 -15.86 8.06 15.80
CA THR A 353 -15.72 8.21 17.26
C THR A 353 -15.39 9.64 17.70
N LEU A 354 -14.90 10.51 16.80
CA LEU A 354 -14.77 11.95 17.03
C LEU A 354 -16.02 12.76 16.61
N GLY A 355 -17.18 12.10 16.49
CA GLY A 355 -18.39 12.80 16.09
C GLY A 355 -19.63 11.94 16.20
N ASN A 356 -20.04 11.63 17.43
CA ASN A 356 -21.43 11.24 17.66
C ASN A 356 -22.11 12.17 18.65
N ASP A 357 -22.30 13.40 18.18
CA ASP A 357 -23.55 14.13 18.36
C ASP A 357 -23.82 14.94 17.09
N ARG A 358 -24.35 14.27 16.06
CA ARG A 358 -25.43 14.76 15.18
C ARG A 358 -25.59 13.89 13.95
N GLN A 359 -26.72 13.21 13.94
CA GLN A 359 -27.39 12.45 12.89
C GLN A 359 -27.66 13.20 11.54
N ASN A 360 -26.92 14.23 11.11
CA ASN A 360 -27.36 15.05 9.96
C ASN A 360 -26.30 15.68 9.04
N VAL A 361 -25.12 15.07 8.85
CA VAL A 361 -24.15 15.54 7.82
C VAL A 361 -23.56 14.37 7.01
N PHE A 362 -24.40 13.40 6.64
CA PHE A 362 -24.00 12.28 5.79
C PHE A 362 -24.04 12.59 4.27
N PHE A 363 -24.21 13.86 3.86
CA PHE A 363 -24.59 14.19 2.47
C PHE A 363 -23.89 15.36 1.75
N CYS A 364 -22.85 16.00 2.29
CA CYS A 364 -22.35 17.27 1.70
C CYS A 364 -20.93 17.32 1.13
N VAL A 365 -20.14 16.23 1.08
CA VAL A 365 -18.77 16.30 0.52
C VAL A 365 -18.50 15.34 -0.64
N LEU A 366 -19.33 14.31 -0.87
CA LEU A 366 -19.24 13.43 -2.05
C LEU A 366 -19.85 14.02 -3.35
N LYS A 367 -20.17 15.33 -3.38
CA LYS A 367 -20.76 15.99 -4.57
C LYS A 367 -19.90 17.11 -5.18
N ARG A 368 -18.61 17.22 -4.83
CA ARG A 368 -17.72 18.26 -5.41
C ARG A 368 -16.41 17.75 -6.01
N GLN A 369 -16.28 16.44 -6.22
CA GLN A 369 -15.28 15.87 -7.14
C GLN A 369 -15.93 14.78 -7.99
N LYS A 370 -16.97 15.18 -8.72
CA LYS A 370 -17.25 14.68 -10.07
C LYS A 370 -17.07 15.86 -11.01
#